data_AF-A0A4Q3XZV4-F1
#
_entry.id   AF-A0A4Q3XZV4-F1
#
_cell.length_a   1.000
_cell.length_b   1.000
_cell.length_c   1.000
_cell.angle_alpha   90.00
_cell.angle_beta   90.00
_cell.angle_gamma   90.00
#
_symmetry.space_group_name_H-M   'P 1'
#
loop_
_entity.id
_entity.type
_entity.pdbx_description
1 polymer ?
#
loop_
_entity_poly.entity_id
_entity_poly.type
_entity_poly.pdbx_seq_one_letter_code
_entity_poly.pdbx_strand_id
1 'polypeptide(L)'
;MLPVLITIDTEYSSGLFRNGAGRSWADNFARCVECVTDSGPVGIGYQMDVFERCGLKATFFVDPMPGLVWGTDAIKRVVQPIVERGFDVQLHLHTEWLELADGNPLTNRTGQNLADFPFDDQKRIISFAAETLIAAGAPSPVAFRAGNYGANDDTLRALAELGIAIETSFPPGLSQSACAISLGRDALAPGAHCG
;
A
#
# COMPACT_ATOMS: atom_id res chain seq x y z
N MET A 1 -1.06 2.69 29.66
CA MET A 1 -2.02 2.89 28.55
C MET A 1 -1.44 2.17 27.34
N LEU A 2 -2.19 1.29 26.69
CA LEU A 2 -1.72 0.60 25.48
C LEU A 2 -1.80 1.58 24.30
N PRO A 3 -0.73 1.80 23.52
CA PRO A 3 -0.83 2.55 22.28
C PRO A 3 -1.66 1.74 21.28
N VAL A 4 -2.71 2.36 20.71
CA VAL A 4 -3.54 1.77 19.66
C VAL A 4 -3.33 2.57 18.38
N LEU A 5 -2.99 1.89 17.29
CA LEU A 5 -2.84 2.47 15.96
C LEU A 5 -3.97 1.94 15.07
N ILE A 6 -4.65 2.84 14.36
CA ILE A 6 -5.65 2.48 13.36
C ILE A 6 -5.00 2.71 11.99
N THR A 7 -4.81 1.63 11.25
CA THR A 7 -4.17 1.67 9.92
C THR A 7 -5.07 1.03 8.88
N ILE A 8 -5.16 1.63 7.69
CA ILE A 8 -6.05 1.21 6.62
C ILE A 8 -5.24 1.01 5.35
N ASP A 9 -5.19 -0.21 4.83
CA ASP A 9 -4.64 -0.47 3.50
C ASP A 9 -5.68 -0.04 2.47
N THR A 10 -5.30 0.89 1.60
CA THR A 10 -6.19 1.59 0.67
C THR A 10 -5.70 1.39 -0.75
N GLU A 11 -6.46 0.63 -1.52
CA GLU A 11 -6.01 0.12 -2.80
C GLU A 11 -7.13 0.04 -3.84
N TYR A 12 -6.71 0.07 -5.10
CA TYR A 12 -7.53 -0.40 -6.20
C TYR A 12 -7.40 -1.92 -6.33
N SER A 13 -8.42 -2.59 -6.87
CA SER A 13 -8.38 -4.03 -7.06
C SER A 13 -7.78 -4.42 -8.41
N SER A 14 -6.58 -5.00 -8.38
CA SER A 14 -5.97 -5.67 -9.54
C SER A 14 -6.84 -6.85 -10.04
N GLY A 15 -7.57 -7.52 -9.13
CA GLY A 15 -8.52 -8.59 -9.44
C GLY A 15 -9.73 -8.11 -10.24
N LEU A 16 -10.36 -7.00 -9.85
CA LEU A 16 -11.45 -6.39 -10.63
C LEU A 16 -10.96 -5.84 -11.98
N PHE A 17 -9.72 -5.37 -12.04
CA PHE A 17 -9.14 -4.98 -13.32
C PHE A 17 -8.97 -6.18 -14.27
N ARG A 18 -8.43 -7.30 -13.75
CA ARG A 18 -8.22 -8.54 -14.53
C ARG A 18 -9.51 -9.13 -15.06
N ASN A 19 -10.57 -9.18 -14.26
CA ASN A 19 -11.85 -9.75 -14.67
C ASN A 19 -12.72 -8.80 -15.51
N GLY A 20 -12.24 -7.59 -15.80
CA GLY A 20 -12.92 -6.57 -16.60
C GLY A 20 -14.00 -5.79 -15.86
N ALA A 21 -14.42 -6.22 -14.67
CA ALA A 21 -15.50 -5.57 -13.92
C ALA A 21 -15.09 -4.20 -13.35
N GLY A 22 -13.79 -3.93 -13.20
CA GLY A 22 -13.21 -2.66 -12.77
C GLY A 22 -12.07 -2.22 -13.69
N ARG A 23 -12.29 -2.30 -15.02
CA ARG A 23 -11.27 -1.97 -16.03
C ARG A 23 -10.99 -0.46 -16.09
N SER A 24 -12.00 0.36 -15.87
CA SER A 24 -11.82 1.81 -15.73
C SER A 24 -11.37 2.13 -14.31
N TRP A 25 -10.53 3.17 -14.16
CA TRP A 25 -10.15 3.66 -12.83
C TRP A 25 -11.38 4.08 -12.03
N ALA A 26 -12.41 4.63 -12.67
CA ALA A 26 -13.61 5.15 -12.01
C ALA A 26 -14.47 4.03 -11.42
N ASP A 27 -14.71 2.95 -12.17
CA ASP A 27 -15.48 1.80 -11.68
C ASP A 27 -14.74 1.08 -10.55
N ASN A 28 -13.42 0.99 -10.66
CA ASN A 28 -12.59 0.37 -9.64
C ASN A 28 -12.55 1.23 -8.36
N PHE A 29 -12.36 2.54 -8.49
CA PHE A 29 -12.41 3.50 -7.38
C PHE A 29 -13.76 3.44 -6.64
N ALA A 30 -14.86 3.49 -7.39
CA ALA A 30 -16.21 3.45 -6.82
C ALA A 30 -16.45 2.18 -5.99
N ARG A 31 -15.89 1.04 -6.40
CA ARG A 31 -16.10 -0.25 -5.69
C ARG A 31 -15.11 -0.50 -4.57
N CYS A 32 -13.84 -0.18 -4.75
CA CYS A 32 -12.76 -0.58 -3.85
C CYS A 32 -12.39 0.51 -2.84
N VAL A 33 -12.48 1.78 -3.23
CA VAL A 33 -12.03 2.91 -2.41
C VAL A 33 -13.21 3.61 -1.76
N GLU A 34 -14.25 3.94 -2.55
CA GLU A 34 -15.45 4.60 -2.05
C GLU A 34 -16.52 3.62 -1.55
N CYS A 35 -16.39 2.34 -1.90
CA CYS A 35 -17.35 1.28 -1.59
C CYS A 35 -18.80 1.74 -1.80
N VAL A 36 -19.12 2.22 -3.00
CA VAL A 36 -20.44 2.77 -3.34
C VAL A 36 -21.51 1.69 -3.22
N THR A 37 -22.54 2.01 -2.45
CA THR A 37 -23.76 1.21 -2.29
C THR A 37 -24.99 2.01 -2.72
N ASP A 38 -26.15 1.36 -2.79
CA ASP A 38 -27.43 2.04 -3.05
C ASP A 38 -27.77 3.13 -2.00
N SER A 39 -27.18 3.03 -0.80
CA SER A 39 -27.37 4.00 0.29
C SER A 39 -26.26 5.07 0.35
N GLY A 40 -25.32 5.07 -0.60
CA GLY A 40 -24.17 5.98 -0.65
C GLY A 40 -22.83 5.29 -0.44
N PRO A 41 -21.71 6.05 -0.51
CA PRO A 41 -20.36 5.54 -0.31
C PRO A 41 -20.10 5.19 1.17
N VAL A 42 -19.52 4.01 1.41
CA VAL A 42 -19.12 3.54 2.76
C VAL A 42 -17.62 3.22 2.87
N GLY A 43 -16.83 3.73 1.93
CA GLY A 43 -15.39 3.55 1.84
C GLY A 43 -14.60 4.56 2.67
N ILE A 44 -13.47 5.03 2.14
CA ILE A 44 -12.52 5.87 2.89
C ILE A 44 -13.15 7.20 3.36
N GLY A 45 -14.05 7.79 2.57
CA GLY A 45 -14.77 9.01 2.97
C GLY A 45 -15.55 8.82 4.27
N TYR A 46 -16.34 7.74 4.34
CA TYR A 46 -17.11 7.39 5.53
C TYR A 46 -16.20 7.06 6.73
N GLN A 47 -15.11 6.31 6.50
CA GLN A 47 -14.16 5.97 7.57
C GLN A 47 -13.54 7.24 8.18
N MET A 48 -13.10 8.17 7.35
CA MET A 48 -12.57 9.46 7.79
C MET A 48 -13.63 10.28 8.55
N ASP A 49 -14.89 10.29 8.11
CA ASP A 49 -15.99 10.96 8.85
C ASP A 49 -16.17 10.36 10.24
N VAL A 50 -16.05 9.03 10.37
CA VAL A 50 -16.13 8.34 11.66
C VAL A 50 -14.96 8.74 12.55
N PHE A 51 -13.73 8.75 12.01
CA PHE A 51 -12.55 9.12 12.77
C PHE A 51 -12.62 10.56 13.28
N GLU A 52 -13.03 11.51 12.45
CA GLU A 52 -13.21 12.91 12.86
C GLU A 52 -14.26 13.08 13.95
N ARG A 53 -15.43 12.44 13.80
CA ARG A 53 -16.49 12.49 14.83
C ARG A 53 -16.03 11.93 16.17
N CYS A 54 -15.13 10.95 16.15
CA CYS A 54 -14.59 10.32 17.34
C CYS A 54 -13.28 10.97 17.84
N GLY A 55 -12.75 12.00 17.15
CA GLY A 55 -11.47 12.61 17.48
C GLY A 55 -10.28 11.65 17.34
N LEU A 56 -10.37 10.65 16.45
CA LEU A 56 -9.36 9.63 16.23
C LEU A 56 -8.40 10.03 15.11
N LYS A 57 -7.15 9.60 15.25
CA LYS A 57 -6.15 9.64 14.18
C LYS A 57 -6.10 8.27 13.49
N ALA A 58 -5.80 8.28 12.20
CA ALA A 58 -5.61 7.08 11.40
C ALA A 58 -4.51 7.30 10.36
N THR A 59 -3.87 6.20 9.97
CA THR A 59 -2.88 6.14 8.89
C THR A 59 -3.43 5.32 7.73
N PHE A 60 -3.41 5.87 6.53
CA PHE A 60 -3.80 5.17 5.31
C PHE A 60 -2.53 4.74 4.55
N PHE A 61 -2.33 3.43 4.44
CA PHE A 61 -1.31 2.84 3.58
C PHE A 61 -1.88 2.77 2.17
N VAL A 62 -1.42 3.62 1.26
CA VAL A 62 -2.02 3.78 -0.08
C VAL A 62 -1.16 3.08 -1.14
N ASP A 63 -1.78 2.27 -2.00
CA ASP A 63 -1.11 1.60 -3.14
C ASP A 63 -1.05 2.54 -4.37
N PRO A 64 0.15 3.01 -4.78
CA PRO A 64 0.32 3.88 -5.93
C PRO A 64 0.58 3.10 -7.24
N MET A 65 0.74 1.77 -7.18
CA MET A 65 1.04 0.93 -8.36
C MET A 65 -0.02 0.95 -9.47
N PRO A 66 -1.33 1.16 -9.22
CA PRO A 66 -2.31 1.39 -10.28
C PRO A 66 -1.96 2.57 -11.20
N GLY A 67 -1.08 3.48 -10.76
CA GLY A 67 -0.51 4.55 -11.57
C GLY A 67 0.25 4.05 -12.81
N LEU A 68 0.73 2.81 -12.81
CA LEU A 68 1.30 2.17 -14.00
C LEU A 68 0.30 2.00 -15.16
N VAL A 69 -0.98 1.88 -14.83
CA VAL A 69 -2.05 1.63 -15.81
C VAL A 69 -2.84 2.92 -16.09
N TRP A 70 -3.13 3.69 -15.05
CA TRP A 70 -4.04 4.84 -15.14
C TRP A 70 -3.37 6.20 -14.91
N GLY A 71 -2.06 6.22 -14.66
CA GLY A 71 -1.30 7.42 -14.32
C GLY A 71 -1.54 7.91 -12.89
N THR A 72 -0.71 8.86 -12.47
CA THR A 72 -0.71 9.45 -11.11
C THR A 72 -2.05 10.09 -10.74
N ASP A 73 -2.83 10.55 -11.72
CA ASP A 73 -4.15 11.14 -11.49
C ASP A 73 -5.14 10.20 -10.79
N ALA A 74 -5.05 8.88 -11.04
CA ALA A 74 -5.85 7.90 -10.31
C ALA A 74 -5.46 7.89 -8.82
N ILE A 75 -4.16 7.88 -8.54
CA ILE A 75 -3.64 7.85 -7.16
C ILE A 75 -3.97 9.14 -6.41
N LYS A 76 -3.91 10.30 -7.09
CA LYS A 76 -4.29 11.59 -6.52
C LYS A 76 -5.73 11.62 -5.98
N ARG A 77 -6.66 10.91 -6.62
CA ARG A 77 -8.06 10.82 -6.17
C ARG A 77 -8.21 10.08 -4.84
N VAL A 78 -7.28 9.19 -4.51
CA VAL A 78 -7.22 8.51 -3.21
C VAL A 78 -6.52 9.39 -2.19
N VAL A 79 -5.34 9.93 -2.54
CA VAL A 79 -4.45 10.64 -1.61
C VAL A 79 -5.01 11.99 -1.18
N GLN A 80 -5.51 12.80 -2.11
CA GLN A 80 -5.86 14.19 -1.84
C GLN A 80 -6.93 14.34 -0.74
N PRO A 81 -8.05 13.59 -0.75
CA PRO A 81 -9.03 13.66 0.34
C PRO A 81 -8.45 13.29 1.72
N ILE A 82 -7.51 12.36 1.78
CA ILE A 82 -6.88 11.91 3.04
C ILE A 82 -6.01 13.03 3.60
N VAL A 83 -5.15 13.61 2.76
CA VAL A 83 -4.22 14.68 3.15
C VAL A 83 -4.96 15.96 3.51
N GLU A 84 -5.97 16.37 2.73
CA GLU A 84 -6.75 17.59 2.98
C GLU A 84 -7.48 17.57 4.33
N ARG A 85 -7.83 16.37 4.81
CA ARG A 85 -8.48 16.14 6.10
C ARG A 85 -7.48 15.93 7.25
N GLY A 86 -6.18 15.97 6.97
CA GLY A 86 -5.11 15.89 7.97
C GLY A 86 -4.83 14.49 8.50
N PHE A 87 -5.25 13.44 7.78
CA PHE A 87 -4.87 12.07 8.07
C PHE A 87 -3.47 11.74 7.52
N ASP A 88 -2.84 10.71 8.08
CA ASP A 88 -1.50 10.28 7.68
C ASP A 88 -1.56 9.35 6.46
N VAL A 89 -0.62 9.49 5.52
CA VAL A 89 -0.52 8.67 4.31
C VAL A 89 0.86 8.00 4.28
N GLN A 90 0.88 6.68 4.15
CA GLN A 90 2.10 5.86 4.13
C GLN A 90 2.08 4.90 2.93
N LEU A 91 3.22 4.26 2.64
CA LEU A 91 3.40 3.50 1.42
C LEU A 91 2.83 2.08 1.55
N HIS A 92 1.85 1.75 0.73
CA HIS A 92 1.46 0.38 0.42
C HIS A 92 1.87 0.07 -1.01
N LEU A 93 2.11 -1.19 -1.38
CA LEU A 93 2.16 -1.53 -2.81
C LEU A 93 1.82 -2.99 -3.09
N HIS A 94 1.19 -3.21 -4.25
CA HIS A 94 0.93 -4.53 -4.82
C HIS A 94 1.69 -4.70 -6.15
N THR A 95 2.53 -5.73 -6.24
CA THR A 95 3.35 -5.99 -7.44
C THR A 95 2.56 -6.60 -8.60
N GLU A 96 1.33 -7.06 -8.35
CA GLU A 96 0.45 -7.63 -9.37
C GLU A 96 0.15 -6.64 -10.51
N TRP A 97 0.20 -5.33 -10.24
CA TRP A 97 0.02 -4.27 -11.25
C TRP A 97 1.12 -4.25 -12.31
N LEU A 98 2.30 -4.80 -12.02
CA LEU A 98 3.40 -4.90 -12.99
C LEU A 98 3.01 -5.78 -14.19
N GLU A 99 2.22 -6.82 -13.97
CA GLU A 99 1.68 -7.67 -15.05
C GLU A 99 0.58 -6.96 -15.86
N LEU A 100 -0.12 -6.02 -15.23
CA LEU A 100 -1.26 -5.32 -15.81
C LEU A 100 -0.87 -4.07 -16.60
N ALA A 101 0.32 -3.54 -16.33
CA ALA A 101 0.92 -2.42 -17.03
C ALA A 101 1.34 -2.81 -18.46
N ASP A 102 1.14 -1.90 -19.42
CA ASP A 102 1.64 -2.11 -20.77
C ASP A 102 3.16 -1.95 -20.79
N GLY A 103 3.88 -3.07 -20.94
CA GLY A 103 5.33 -3.10 -21.05
C GLY A 103 6.10 -2.75 -19.76
N ASN A 104 5.64 -3.24 -18.59
CA ASN A 104 6.25 -3.08 -17.25
C ASN A 104 7.58 -2.27 -17.26
N PRO A 105 7.53 -0.98 -16.91
CA PRO A 105 8.68 -0.09 -17.09
C PRO A 105 9.78 -0.26 -16.02
N LEU A 106 9.53 -1.05 -14.97
CA LEU A 106 10.40 -1.09 -13.79
C LEU A 106 11.36 -2.28 -13.81
N THR A 107 10.90 -3.42 -14.31
CA THR A 107 11.63 -4.69 -14.29
C THR A 107 11.24 -5.55 -15.49
N ASN A 108 11.97 -6.65 -15.72
CA ASN A 108 11.60 -7.67 -16.69
C ASN A 108 10.81 -8.84 -16.07
N ARG A 109 10.23 -8.64 -14.87
CA ARG A 109 9.59 -9.68 -14.05
C ARG A 109 8.20 -9.23 -13.61
N THR A 110 7.35 -10.21 -13.30
CA THR A 110 6.08 -10.02 -12.61
C THR A 110 6.02 -10.99 -11.43
N GLY A 111 5.20 -10.68 -10.43
CA GLY A 111 5.12 -11.45 -9.18
C GLY A 111 3.94 -11.00 -8.33
N GLN A 112 3.52 -11.85 -7.39
CA GLN A 112 2.40 -11.56 -6.49
C GLN A 112 2.85 -10.86 -5.22
N ASN A 113 4.13 -11.00 -4.86
CA ASN A 113 4.72 -10.47 -3.66
C ASN A 113 6.00 -9.74 -3.99
N LEU A 114 6.34 -8.72 -3.21
CA LEU A 114 7.61 -8.03 -3.34
C LEU A 114 8.79 -8.99 -3.07
N ALA A 115 8.60 -9.95 -2.17
CA ALA A 115 9.55 -11.03 -1.88
C ALA A 115 9.87 -11.94 -3.08
N ASP A 116 9.06 -11.94 -4.15
CA ASP A 116 9.32 -12.72 -5.37
C ASP A 116 10.41 -12.08 -6.26
N PHE A 117 10.80 -10.83 -5.97
CA PHE A 117 11.75 -10.06 -6.76
C PHE A 117 13.14 -10.06 -6.10
N PRO A 118 14.22 -10.04 -6.89
CA PRO A 118 15.56 -9.81 -6.36
C PRO A 118 15.67 -8.40 -5.75
N PHE A 119 16.59 -8.23 -4.80
CA PHE A 119 16.84 -6.97 -4.08
C PHE A 119 16.79 -5.70 -4.96
N ASP A 120 17.55 -5.66 -6.06
CA ASP A 120 17.62 -4.48 -6.93
C ASP A 120 16.26 -4.14 -7.58
N ASP A 121 15.47 -5.16 -7.91
CA ASP A 121 14.14 -4.97 -8.47
C ASP A 121 13.15 -4.51 -7.38
N GLN A 122 13.24 -5.06 -6.16
CA GLN A 122 12.44 -4.57 -5.03
C GLN A 122 12.70 -3.09 -4.78
N LYS A 123 13.97 -2.67 -4.75
CA LYS A 123 14.36 -1.27 -4.56
C LYS A 123 13.80 -0.35 -5.64
N ARG A 124 13.86 -0.76 -6.92
CA ARG A 124 13.27 0.00 -8.04
C ARG A 124 11.76 0.13 -7.91
N ILE A 125 11.08 -0.96 -7.57
CA ILE A 125 9.62 -0.99 -7.39
C ILE A 125 9.21 -0.06 -6.23
N ILE A 126 9.87 -0.16 -5.08
CA ILE A 126 9.59 0.70 -3.92
C ILE A 126 9.86 2.17 -4.26
N SER A 127 10.98 2.49 -4.91
CA SER A 127 11.32 3.87 -5.31
C SER A 127 10.24 4.47 -6.22
N PHE A 128 9.85 3.74 -7.27
CA PHE A 128 8.79 4.18 -8.17
C PHE A 128 7.46 4.39 -7.44
N ALA A 129 7.09 3.47 -6.55
CA ALA A 129 5.87 3.55 -5.79
C ALA A 129 5.87 4.79 -4.87
N ALA A 130 6.96 5.01 -4.11
CA ALA A 130 7.13 6.17 -3.26
C ALA A 130 7.08 7.49 -4.04
N GLU A 131 7.79 7.58 -5.17
CA GLU A 131 7.79 8.75 -6.05
C GLU A 131 6.39 9.03 -6.62
N THR A 132 5.67 7.98 -7.03
CA THR A 132 4.29 8.10 -7.54
C THR A 132 3.32 8.57 -6.45
N LEU A 133 3.48 8.07 -5.22
CA LEU A 133 2.68 8.48 -4.07
C LEU A 133 2.92 9.96 -3.71
N ILE A 134 4.18 10.40 -3.73
CA ILE A 134 4.56 11.81 -3.52
C ILE A 134 4.00 12.69 -4.64
N ALA A 135 4.14 12.27 -5.90
CA ALA A 135 3.60 12.98 -7.05
C ALA A 135 2.06 13.11 -7.01
N ALA A 136 1.38 12.17 -6.34
CA ALA A 136 -0.06 12.22 -6.09
C ALA A 136 -0.46 13.19 -4.96
N GLY A 137 0.51 13.78 -4.25
CA GLY A 137 0.29 14.80 -3.22
C GLY A 137 0.53 14.33 -1.78
N ALA A 138 1.05 13.12 -1.57
CA ALA A 138 1.40 12.65 -0.24
C ALA A 138 2.74 13.26 0.24
N PRO A 139 2.95 13.40 1.56
CA PRO A 139 4.29 13.58 2.11
C PRO A 139 5.21 12.40 1.76
N SER A 140 6.52 12.57 1.90
CA SER A 140 7.47 11.46 1.77
C SER A 140 7.16 10.39 2.83
N PRO A 141 6.92 9.12 2.42
CA PRO A 141 6.54 8.07 3.36
C PRO A 141 7.71 7.69 4.27
N VAL A 142 7.41 7.40 5.52
CA VAL A 142 8.38 6.88 6.51
C VAL A 142 8.05 5.47 6.96
N ALA A 143 6.86 4.98 6.61
CA ALA A 143 6.39 3.64 6.88
C ALA A 143 5.92 2.93 5.60
N PHE A 144 6.02 1.61 5.64
CA PHE A 144 5.69 0.71 4.54
C PHE A 144 4.87 -0.49 5.00
N ARG A 145 4.00 -0.97 4.12
CA ARG A 145 3.37 -2.29 4.20
C ARG A 145 3.31 -2.93 2.82
N ALA A 146 3.85 -4.13 2.67
CA ALA A 146 3.74 -4.91 1.45
C ALA A 146 2.33 -5.46 1.27
N GLY A 147 1.84 -5.41 0.04
CA GLY A 147 0.67 -6.18 -0.38
C GLY A 147 0.82 -7.66 -0.04
N ASN A 148 -0.28 -8.31 0.34
CA ASN A 148 -0.34 -9.71 0.78
C ASN A 148 0.57 -10.03 1.99
N TYR A 149 1.12 -9.03 2.68
CA TYR A 149 2.24 -9.16 3.62
C TYR A 149 3.50 -9.79 3.02
N GLY A 150 3.62 -9.80 1.68
CA GLY A 150 4.64 -10.50 0.91
C GLY A 150 6.00 -9.81 0.87
N ALA A 151 6.61 -9.58 2.04
CA ALA A 151 7.93 -8.98 2.20
C ALA A 151 8.97 -10.02 2.67
N ASN A 152 10.25 -9.75 2.43
CA ASN A 152 11.38 -10.55 2.93
C ASN A 152 12.50 -9.64 3.48
N ASP A 153 13.61 -10.21 3.97
CA ASP A 153 14.71 -9.41 4.51
C ASP A 153 15.34 -8.44 3.48
N ASP A 154 15.31 -8.77 2.19
CA ASP A 154 15.75 -7.86 1.13
C ASP A 154 14.82 -6.66 1.00
N THR A 155 13.52 -6.83 1.28
CA THR A 155 12.56 -5.73 1.38
C THR A 155 13.00 -4.75 2.47
N LEU A 156 13.38 -5.23 3.65
CA LEU A 156 13.80 -4.38 4.77
C LEU A 156 15.08 -3.60 4.43
N ARG A 157 16.06 -4.28 3.81
CA ARG A 157 17.29 -3.62 3.32
C ARG A 157 16.99 -2.54 2.28
N ALA A 158 16.09 -2.84 1.33
CA ALA A 158 15.72 -1.90 0.28
C ALA A 158 15.01 -0.66 0.86
N LEU A 159 14.10 -0.85 1.83
CA LEU A 159 13.44 0.24 2.54
C LEU A 159 14.45 1.13 3.28
N ALA A 160 15.40 0.51 3.99
CA ALA A 160 16.44 1.23 4.71
C ALA A 160 17.33 2.07 3.76
N GLU A 161 17.72 1.53 2.60
CA GLU A 161 18.47 2.28 1.58
C GLU A 161 17.68 3.43 0.95
N LEU A 162 16.34 3.34 0.96
CA LEU A 162 15.44 4.38 0.46
C LEU A 162 15.00 5.36 1.56
N GLY A 163 15.47 5.17 2.81
CA GLY A 163 15.15 6.04 3.93
C GLY A 163 13.75 5.83 4.53
N ILE A 164 13.10 4.71 4.24
CA ILE A 164 11.81 4.33 4.84
C ILE A 164 12.10 3.48 6.08
N ALA A 165 11.84 4.05 7.26
CA ALA A 165 12.33 3.51 8.53
C ALA A 165 11.43 2.44 9.16
N ILE A 166 10.15 2.40 8.80
CA ILE A 166 9.16 1.54 9.45
C ILE A 166 8.60 0.52 8.45
N GLU A 167 8.70 -0.75 8.80
CA GLU A 167 8.12 -1.89 8.08
C GLU A 167 7.01 -2.49 8.95
N THR A 168 5.85 -2.80 8.37
CA THR A 168 4.67 -3.29 9.12
C THR A 168 4.03 -4.54 8.52
N SER A 169 4.77 -5.31 7.73
CA SER A 169 4.25 -6.48 7.01
C SER A 169 4.40 -7.77 7.77
N PHE A 170 5.32 -7.85 8.75
CA PHE A 170 5.55 -9.07 9.53
C PHE A 170 4.33 -9.41 10.42
N PRO A 171 3.57 -10.50 10.15
CA PRO A 171 2.35 -10.82 10.88
C PRO A 171 2.56 -12.10 11.71
N PRO A 172 3.20 -12.04 12.89
CA PRO A 172 3.62 -13.22 13.66
C PRO A 172 2.47 -14.17 14.05
N GLY A 173 1.23 -13.64 14.09
CA GLY A 173 0.02 -14.40 14.40
C GLY A 173 -0.65 -15.08 13.21
N LEU A 174 -0.25 -14.82 11.97
CA LEU A 174 -0.83 -15.44 10.78
C LEU A 174 -0.07 -16.73 10.43
N SER A 175 -0.74 -17.87 10.54
CA SER A 175 -0.14 -19.19 10.28
C SER A 175 0.16 -19.45 8.80
N GLN A 176 -0.54 -18.76 7.91
CA GLN A 176 -0.35 -18.80 6.46
C GLN A 176 -0.22 -17.36 5.97
N SER A 177 1.00 -16.94 5.65
CA SER A 177 1.33 -15.62 5.15
C SER A 177 2.37 -15.75 4.04
N ALA A 178 2.34 -14.83 3.07
CA ALA A 178 3.40 -14.69 2.07
C ALA A 178 4.67 -14.02 2.64
N CYS A 179 4.64 -13.59 3.90
CA CYS A 179 5.77 -12.98 4.58
C CYS A 179 6.92 -13.99 4.74
N ALA A 180 8.09 -13.59 4.27
CA ALA A 180 9.36 -14.32 4.37
C ALA A 180 10.43 -13.51 5.13
N ILE A 181 10.02 -12.51 5.93
CA ILE A 181 10.93 -11.81 6.86
C ILE A 181 11.41 -12.81 7.91
N SER A 182 12.72 -12.87 8.16
CA SER A 182 13.35 -13.88 9.02
C SER A 182 13.21 -13.61 10.53
N LEU A 183 12.00 -13.24 10.97
CA LEU A 183 11.65 -13.03 12.37
C LEU A 183 10.90 -14.23 12.94
N GLY A 184 11.14 -14.52 14.21
CA GLY A 184 10.42 -15.54 14.98
C GLY A 184 9.00 -15.08 15.34
N ARG A 185 8.10 -16.04 15.63
CA ARG A 185 6.71 -15.73 16.05
C ARG A 185 6.62 -15.00 17.40
N ASP A 186 7.71 -15.00 18.16
CA ASP A 186 7.89 -14.27 19.40
C ASP A 186 8.27 -12.79 19.21
N ALA A 187 8.58 -12.37 17.98
CA ALA A 187 8.78 -10.97 17.63
C ALA A 187 7.44 -10.20 17.59
N LEU A 188 6.92 -9.88 18.77
CA LEU A 188 5.63 -9.20 18.97
C LEU A 188 5.74 -7.68 19.18
N ALA A 189 6.96 -7.17 19.37
CA ALA A 189 7.24 -5.76 19.58
C ALA A 189 8.07 -5.19 18.43
N PRO A 190 7.93 -3.89 18.10
CA PRO A 190 8.80 -3.24 17.13
C PRO A 190 10.29 -3.38 17.51
N GLY A 191 11.14 -3.67 16.53
CA GLY A 191 12.58 -3.84 16.71
C GLY A 191 13.32 -3.65 15.40
N ALA A 192 14.63 -3.40 15.49
CA ALA A 192 15.49 -3.29 14.33
C ALA A 192 15.76 -4.68 13.72
N HIS A 193 15.68 -4.79 12.39
CA HIS A 193 15.97 -6.03 11.66
C HIS A 193 16.38 -5.68 10.23
N CYS A 194 17.57 -6.09 9.81
CA CYS A 194 18.04 -5.93 8.43
C CYS A 194 18.00 -4.49 7.86
N GLY A 195 18.13 -3.47 8.72
CA GLY A 195 18.14 -2.05 8.38
C GLY A 195 17.74 -1.22 9.59
#